data_AF-A0A6A6YPQ6-F1
#
_entry.id   AF-A0A6A6YPQ6-F1
#
_cell.length_a   1.000
_cell.length_b   1.000
_cell.length_c   1.000
_cell.angle_alpha   90.00
_cell.angle_beta   90.00
_cell.angle_gamma   90.00
#
_symmetry.space_group_name_H-M   'P 1'
#
loop_
_entity.id
_entity.type
_entity.pdbx_description
1 polymer ?
#
loop_
_entity_poly.entity_id
_entity_poly.type
_entity_poly.pdbx_seq_one_letter_code
_entity_poly.pdbx_strand_id
1 'polypeptide(L)'
;MNSLKKLVIFEDFNDTYIAIWQGVHELFRAEPVRIANSAVTRALAEASLTLEYLSAAFIVDAGPFLDACQSNSNWTWKELVSLTITSRQLVPDGDPTNINDMLE
;
A
#
# COMPACT_ATOMS: atom_id res chain seq x y z
N MET A 1 20.97 13.03 -16.49
CA MET A 1 20.69 12.26 -15.27
C MET A 1 19.38 11.54 -15.49
N ASN A 2 19.33 10.20 -15.35
CA ASN A 2 18.10 9.44 -15.48
C ASN A 2 17.39 9.43 -14.13
N SER A 3 16.24 10.10 -14.03
CA SER A 3 15.36 9.95 -12.87
C SER A 3 14.49 8.71 -13.03
N LEU A 4 14.20 8.03 -11.91
CA LEU A 4 13.26 6.91 -11.91
C LEU A 4 11.86 7.44 -12.22
N LYS A 5 11.20 6.88 -13.24
CA LYS A 5 9.84 7.27 -13.64
C LYS A 5 8.77 6.23 -13.32
N LYS A 6 9.17 4.96 -13.24
CA LYS A 6 8.25 3.84 -12.99
C LYS A 6 8.78 2.98 -11.87
N LEU A 7 7.93 2.73 -10.87
CA LEU A 7 8.20 1.84 -9.76
C LEU A 7 7.07 0.82 -9.62
N VAL A 8 7.44 -0.45 -9.56
CA VAL A 8 6.52 -1.55 -9.31
C VAL A 8 7.08 -2.35 -8.16
N ILE A 9 6.33 -2.45 -7.05
CA ILE A 9 6.71 -3.19 -5.87
C ILE A 9 5.56 -4.13 -5.52
N PHE A 10 5.87 -5.37 -5.26
CA PHE A 10 4.90 -6.34 -4.76
C PHE A 10 5.64 -7.22 -3.77
N GLU A 11 4.95 -7.57 -2.69
CA GLU A 11 5.50 -8.55 -1.77
C GLU A 11 5.43 -9.94 -2.41
N ASP A 12 6.42 -10.78 -2.12
CA ASP A 12 6.44 -12.16 -2.59
C ASP A 12 5.34 -12.98 -1.87
N PHE A 13 4.61 -13.77 -2.65
CA PHE A 13 3.58 -14.71 -2.17
C PHE A 13 4.11 -16.14 -2.11
N ASN A 14 5.43 -16.33 -2.02
CA ASN A 14 5.99 -17.66 -1.84
C ASN A 14 5.31 -18.39 -0.67
N ASP A 15 4.56 -19.44 -0.99
CA ASP A 15 3.77 -20.24 -0.05
C ASP A 15 4.63 -20.81 1.07
N THR A 16 5.93 -21.00 0.83
CA THR A 16 6.90 -21.45 1.84
C THR A 16 7.09 -20.41 2.95
N TYR A 17 7.07 -19.11 2.62
CA TYR A 17 7.15 -18.03 3.59
C TYR A 17 5.87 -17.99 4.44
N ILE A 18 4.72 -18.14 3.80
CA ILE A 18 3.42 -18.19 4.48
C ILE A 18 3.37 -19.41 5.43
N ALA A 19 3.83 -20.59 5.02
CA ALA A 19 3.80 -21.80 5.84
C ALA A 19 4.62 -21.69 7.14
N ILE A 20 5.79 -21.04 7.11
CA ILE A 20 6.60 -20.80 8.30
C ILE A 20 5.88 -19.88 9.28
N TRP A 21 5.21 -18.83 8.76
CA TRP A 21 4.48 -17.86 9.58
C TRP A 21 3.09 -18.34 9.99
N GLN A 22 2.49 -19.30 9.28
CA GLN A 22 1.21 -19.93 9.64
C GLN A 22 1.30 -20.66 10.99
N GLY A 23 2.37 -21.42 11.24
CA GLY A 23 2.57 -22.11 12.52
C GLY A 23 2.67 -21.14 13.71
N VAL A 24 3.29 -19.97 13.49
CA VAL A 24 3.36 -18.89 14.48
C VAL A 24 2.00 -18.19 14.65
N HIS A 25 1.28 -17.99 13.55
CA HIS A 25 -0.04 -17.36 13.54
C HIS A 25 -1.08 -18.17 14.33
N GLU A 26 -1.10 -19.50 14.19
CA GLU A 26 -1.99 -20.37 14.98
C GLU A 26 -1.67 -20.31 16.49
N LEU A 27 -0.38 -20.21 16.84
CA LEU A 27 0.10 -20.10 18.22
C LEU A 27 -0.28 -18.76 18.88
N PHE A 28 -0.31 -17.66 18.13
CA PHE A 28 -0.54 -16.31 18.66
C PHE A 28 -1.88 -15.68 18.26
N ARG A 29 -2.76 -16.40 17.55
CA ARG A 29 -4.02 -15.87 16.95
C ARG A 29 -3.79 -14.57 16.16
N ALA A 30 -2.63 -14.45 15.53
CA ALA A 30 -2.07 -13.14 15.28
C ALA A 30 -2.61 -12.40 14.06
N GLU A 31 -3.59 -12.87 13.28
CA GLU A 31 -3.76 -12.59 11.83
C GLU A 31 -2.44 -12.45 11.04
N PRO A 32 -2.28 -13.05 9.84
CA PRO A 32 -1.18 -12.66 8.96
C PRO A 32 -1.49 -11.28 8.36
N VAL A 33 -1.98 -10.31 9.15
CA VAL A 33 -2.08 -8.93 8.72
C VAL A 33 -0.65 -8.50 8.51
N ARG A 34 -0.27 -8.51 7.25
CA ARG A 34 0.85 -7.76 6.71
C ARG A 34 0.50 -6.30 6.93
N ILE A 35 0.64 -5.83 8.17
CA ILE A 35 0.33 -4.45 8.52
C ILE A 35 1.33 -3.61 7.74
N ALA A 36 0.80 -2.79 6.83
CA ALA A 36 1.60 -1.84 6.06
C ALA A 36 2.52 -1.09 7.02
N ASN A 37 3.84 -1.24 6.84
CA ASN A 37 4.80 -0.55 7.68
C ASN A 37 4.65 0.96 7.41
N SER A 38 4.27 1.73 8.43
CA SER A 38 3.98 3.16 8.28
C SER A 38 5.15 3.97 7.71
N ALA A 39 6.40 3.58 8.00
CA ALA A 39 7.58 4.21 7.43
C ALA A 39 7.72 3.90 5.92
N VAL A 40 7.42 2.68 5.50
CA VAL A 40 7.41 2.27 4.08
C VAL A 40 6.28 2.99 3.34
N THR A 41 5.08 3.03 3.91
CA THR A 41 3.94 3.75 3.35
C THR A 41 4.28 5.22 3.11
N ARG A 42 4.83 5.90 4.12
CA ARG A 42 5.22 7.32 3.98
C ARG A 42 6.32 7.52 2.94
N ALA A 43 7.35 6.68 2.95
CA ALA A 43 8.44 6.78 1.97
C ALA A 43 7.93 6.57 0.53
N LEU A 44 6.98 5.64 0.34
CA LEU A 44 6.38 5.37 -0.96
C LEU A 44 5.48 6.51 -1.42
N ALA A 45 4.70 7.09 -0.49
CA ALA A 45 3.94 8.30 -0.75
C ALA A 45 4.89 9.40 -1.23
N GLU A 46 5.96 9.71 -0.49
CA GLU A 46 6.90 10.78 -0.88
C GLU A 46 7.53 10.51 -2.25
N ALA A 47 7.92 9.26 -2.54
CA ALA A 47 8.47 8.88 -3.83
C ALA A 47 7.46 9.11 -4.99
N SER A 48 6.17 8.90 -4.75
CA SER A 48 5.11 9.08 -5.75
C SER A 48 5.02 10.49 -6.33
N LEU A 49 5.51 11.52 -5.64
CA LEU A 49 5.54 12.91 -6.13
C LEU A 49 6.41 13.09 -7.38
N THR A 50 7.39 12.21 -7.58
CA THR A 50 8.37 12.30 -8.68
C THR A 50 8.18 11.22 -9.76
N LEU A 51 7.33 10.24 -9.50
CA LEU A 51 7.07 9.10 -10.39
C LEU A 51 5.96 9.44 -11.39
N GLU A 52 6.02 8.81 -12.56
CA GLU A 52 4.92 8.78 -13.53
C GLU A 52 4.04 7.54 -13.31
N TYR A 53 4.61 6.43 -12.86
CA TYR A 53 3.89 5.17 -12.64
C TYR A 53 4.30 4.56 -11.31
N LEU A 54 3.32 4.30 -10.44
CA LEU A 54 3.50 3.57 -9.19
C LEU A 54 2.50 2.43 -9.09
N SER A 55 3.00 1.20 -8.95
CA SER A 55 2.19 0.04 -8.58
C SER A 55 2.76 -0.61 -7.33
N ALA A 56 1.94 -0.78 -6.29
CA ALA A 56 2.36 -1.35 -5.02
C ALA A 56 1.31 -2.34 -4.50
N ALA A 57 1.72 -3.58 -4.21
CA ALA A 57 0.80 -4.61 -3.75
C ALA A 57 1.30 -5.24 -2.44
N PHE A 58 0.41 -5.35 -1.45
CA PHE A 58 0.57 -6.03 -0.15
C PHE A 58 1.65 -5.46 0.81
N ILE A 59 2.64 -4.73 0.31
CA ILE A 59 3.62 -4.00 1.12
C ILE A 59 3.06 -2.71 1.72
N VAL A 60 2.03 -2.15 1.09
CA VAL A 60 1.29 -0.97 1.52
C VAL A 60 -0.21 -1.19 1.33
N ASP A 61 -1.00 -0.47 2.10
CA ASP A 61 -2.47 -0.44 2.04
C ASP A 61 -2.92 0.93 1.54
N ALA A 62 -3.96 0.97 0.71
CA ALA A 62 -4.40 2.19 0.04
C ALA A 62 -4.80 3.32 1.01
N GLY A 63 -5.51 3.01 2.09
CA GLY A 63 -5.96 4.00 3.08
C GLY A 63 -4.78 4.76 3.71
N PRO A 64 -3.89 4.07 4.46
CA PRO A 64 -2.72 4.70 5.04
C PRO A 64 -1.81 5.43 4.04
N PHE A 65 -1.77 4.97 2.77
CA PHE A 65 -1.02 5.66 1.71
C PHE A 65 -1.67 7.00 1.35
N LEU A 66 -2.98 7.03 1.15
CA LEU A 66 -3.72 8.24 0.82
C LEU A 66 -3.73 9.23 1.99
N ASP A 67 -3.89 8.74 3.22
CA ASP A 67 -3.75 9.55 4.44
C ASP A 67 -2.36 10.23 4.51
N ALA A 68 -1.30 9.48 4.19
CA ALA A 68 0.06 10.03 4.15
C ALA A 68 0.20 11.14 3.09
N CYS A 69 -0.45 10.99 1.94
CA CYS A 69 -0.48 12.02 0.90
C CYS A 69 -1.25 13.27 1.38
N GLN A 70 -2.42 13.09 2.01
CA GLN A 70 -3.27 14.19 2.49
C GLN A 70 -2.71 14.93 3.71
N SER A 71 -1.85 14.28 4.50
CA SER A 71 -1.24 14.86 5.71
C SER A 71 -0.39 16.12 5.46
N ASN A 72 -0.03 16.39 4.21
CA ASN A 72 0.73 17.55 3.79
C ASN A 72 -0.10 18.43 2.84
N SER A 73 -0.35 19.67 3.22
CA SER A 73 -1.21 20.61 2.49
C SER A 73 -0.73 20.96 1.07
N ASN A 74 0.51 20.59 0.69
CA ASN A 74 1.09 20.88 -0.62
C ASN A 74 1.27 19.62 -1.50
N TRP A 75 0.56 18.53 -1.18
CA TRP A 75 0.69 17.31 -1.96
C TRP A 75 0.00 17.44 -3.32
N THR A 76 0.78 17.35 -4.40
CA THR A 76 0.26 17.39 -5.77
C THR A 76 1.12 16.52 -6.66
N TRP A 77 0.51 15.50 -7.25
CA TRP A 77 1.16 14.70 -8.28
C TRP A 77 1.21 15.47 -9.60
N LYS A 78 2.39 16.02 -9.93
CA LYS A 78 2.59 16.75 -11.19
C LYS A 78 2.83 15.83 -12.39
N GLU A 79 3.49 14.70 -12.14
CA GLU A 79 3.97 13.79 -13.17
C GLU A 79 3.22 12.44 -13.16
N LEU A 80 2.50 12.12 -12.07
CA LEU A 80 1.89 10.80 -11.90
C LEU A 80 0.76 10.58 -12.91
N VAL A 81 0.95 9.59 -13.76
CA VAL A 81 -0.01 9.14 -14.78
C VAL A 81 -0.83 7.97 -14.24
N SER A 82 -0.22 7.09 -13.44
CA SER A 82 -0.88 5.88 -12.94
C SER A 82 -0.47 5.55 -11.51
N LEU A 83 -1.49 5.27 -10.70
CA LEU A 83 -1.37 4.76 -9.34
C LEU A 83 -2.17 3.46 -9.21
N THR A 84 -1.56 2.41 -8.70
CA THR A 84 -2.24 1.14 -8.41
C THR A 84 -1.78 0.63 -7.05
N ILE A 85 -2.69 0.58 -6.08
CA ILE A 85 -2.40 0.11 -4.73
C ILE A 85 -3.50 -0.86 -4.28
N THR A 86 -3.12 -1.93 -3.57
CA THR A 86 -4.07 -2.84 -2.93
C THR A 86 -4.74 -2.21 -1.72
N SER A 87 -6.04 -2.46 -1.54
CA SER A 87 -6.79 -2.04 -0.35
C SER A 87 -7.35 -3.26 0.37
N ARG A 88 -7.17 -3.31 1.69
CA ARG A 88 -7.82 -4.33 2.55
C ARG A 88 -9.33 -4.14 2.66
N GLN A 89 -9.87 -2.99 2.23
CA GLN A 89 -11.31 -2.73 2.20
C GLN A 89 -12.00 -3.39 1.00
N LEU A 90 -11.25 -3.79 -0.04
CA LEU A 90 -11.78 -4.47 -1.22
C LEU A 90 -11.97 -5.97 -0.96
N VAL A 91 -12.91 -6.30 -0.08
CA VAL A 91 -13.32 -7.67 0.27
C VAL A 91 -14.82 -7.87 0.00
N PRO A 92 -15.30 -9.12 -0.23
CA PRO A 92 -16.68 -9.36 -0.64
C PRO A 92 -17.75 -8.75 0.28
N ASP A 93 -17.49 -8.71 1.58
CA ASP A 93 -18.40 -8.20 2.61
C ASP A 93 -17.94 -6.83 3.18
N GLY A 94 -17.06 -6.12 2.47
CA GLY A 94 -16.54 -4.82 2.90
C GLY A 94 -17.60 -3.72 2.83
N ASP A 95 -17.58 -2.80 3.80
CA ASP A 95 -18.48 -1.63 3.80
C ASP A 95 -18.04 -0.65 2.69
N PRO A 96 -18.91 -0.36 1.69
CA PRO A 96 -18.60 0.60 0.63
C PRO A 96 -18.27 2.01 1.16
N THR A 97 -18.79 2.38 2.33
CA THR A 97 -18.54 3.68 2.96
C THR A 97 -17.06 3.88 3.25
N ASN A 98 -16.36 2.83 3.72
CA ASN A 98 -14.92 2.91 4.01
C ASN A 98 -14.08 3.19 2.75
N ILE A 99 -14.52 2.72 1.59
CA ILE A 99 -13.84 2.97 0.32
C ILE A 99 -14.10 4.41 -0.14
N ASN A 100 -15.33 4.90 0.02
CA ASN A 100 -15.67 6.29 -0.32
C ASN A 100 -14.89 7.27 0.56
N ASP A 101 -14.92 7.07 1.89
CA ASP A 101 -14.21 7.91 2.85
C ASP A 101 -12.70 7.95 2.58
N MET A 102 -12.13 6.87 2.05
CA MET A 102 -10.72 6.80 1.68
C MET A 102 -10.39 7.61 0.40
N LEU A 103 -11.35 7.79 -0.51
CA LEU A 103 -11.14 8.40 -1.82
C LEU A 103 -11.51 9.89 -1.87
N GLU A 104 -12.22 10.40 -0.86
CA GLU A 104 -12.58 11.81 -0.68
C GLU A 104 -11.45 12.66 -0.07
#